data_AF-A0A3D0EIL2-F1
#
_entry.id   AF-A0A3D0EIL2-F1
#
_cell.length_a   1.000
_cell.length_b   1.000
_cell.length_c   1.000
_cell.angle_alpha   90.00
_cell.angle_beta   90.00
_cell.angle_gamma   90.00
#
_symmetry.space_group_name_H-M   'P 1'
#
loop_
_entity.id
_entity.type
_entity.pdbx_description
1 polymer ?
#
loop_
_entity_poly.entity_id
_entity_poly.type
_entity_poly.pdbx_seq_one_letter_code
_entity_poly.pdbx_strand_id
1 'polypeptide(L)' 'MRHYEIVFMVHPDQSEQVPGMIERYTGAITGAQGTIHRLEDW' A
#
# COMPACT_ATOMS: atom_id res chain seq x y z
N MET A 1 -12.33 -5.48 -13.55
CA MET A 1 -11.56 -5.04 -12.37
C MET A 1 -12.41 -4.09 -11.56
N ARG A 2 -12.32 -4.12 -10.22
CA ARG A 2 -13.00 -3.18 -9.32
C ARG A 2 -11.97 -2.16 -8.82
N HIS A 3 -12.41 -0.93 -8.57
CA HIS A 3 -11.57 0.13 -8.00
C HIS A 3 -11.90 0.29 -6.52
N TYR A 4 -10.87 0.48 -5.69
CA TYR A 4 -10.99 0.66 -4.25
C TYR A 4 -10.08 1.79 -3.79
N GLU A 5 -10.48 2.46 -2.71
CA GLU A 5 -9.62 3.38 -1.96
C GLU A 5 -9.38 2.77 -0.58
N ILE A 6 -8.11 2.71 -0.18
CA ILE A 6 -7.67 2.08 1.07
C ILE A 6 -6.84 3.11 1.82
N VAL A 7 -7.25 3.42 3.05
CA VAL A 7 -6.50 4.27 3.98
C VAL A 7 -6.29 3.44 5.24
N PHE A 8 -5.05 3.39 5.73
CA PHE A 8 -4.71 2.73 6.98
C PHE A 8 -3.76 3.59 7.79
N MET A 9 -3.85 3.46 9.11
CA MET A 9 -2.99 4.16 10.06
C MET A 9 -2.01 3.16 10.66
N VAL A 10 -0.78 3.58 10.84
CA VAL A 10 0.29 2.77 11.43
C VAL A 10 0.65 3.35 12.80
N HIS A 11 0.92 2.48 13.77
CA HIS A 11 1.41 2.92 15.07
C HIS A 11 2.74 3.67 14.90
N PRO A 12 2.99 4.80 15.60
CA PRO A 12 4.18 5.63 15.38
C PRO A 12 5.50 4.86 15.56
N ASP A 13 5.56 3.93 16.52
CA ASP A 13 6.76 3.09 16.74
C ASP A 13 7.09 2.16 15.55
N GLN A 14 6.18 2.03 14.58
CA GLN A 14 6.34 1.20 13.37
C GLN A 14 6.49 2.05 12.10
N SER A 15 6.61 3.38 12.21
CA SER A 15 6.72 4.27 11.03
C SER A 15 7.87 3.90 10.10
N GLU A 16 9.01 3.45 10.63
CA GLU A 16 10.16 3.01 9.82
C GLU A 16 9.85 1.76 8.96
N GLN A 17 8.80 1.01 9.30
CA GLN A 17 8.39 -0.20 8.58
C GLN A 17 7.42 0.10 7.43
N VAL A 18 6.87 1.32 7.37
CA VAL A 18 5.86 1.73 6.38
C VAL A 18 6.35 1.53 4.93
N PRO A 19 7.57 1.92 4.54
CA PRO A 19 8.05 1.70 3.17
C PRO A 19 8.03 0.23 2.76
N GLY A 20 8.48 -0.66 3.66
CA GLY A 20 8.49 -2.11 3.40
C GLY A 20 7.10 -2.74 3.40
N MET A 21 6.12 -2.14 4.10
CA MET A 21 4.72 -2.56 4.00
C MET A 21 4.14 -2.17 2.63
N ILE A 22 4.37 -0.93 2.20
CA ILE A 22 3.92 -0.41 0.90
C ILE A 22 4.46 -1.26 -0.26
N GLU A 23 5.75 -1.59 -0.25
CA GLU A 23 6.36 -2.45 -1.28
C GLU A 23 5.70 -3.83 -1.34
N ARG A 24 5.49 -4.47 -0.18
CA ARG A 24 4.87 -5.80 -0.11
C ARG A 24 3.44 -5.80 -0.67
N TYR A 25 2.61 -4.83 -0.28
CA TYR A 25 1.24 -4.75 -0.78
C TYR A 25 1.19 -4.39 -2.27
N THR A 26 2.08 -3.51 -2.71
CA THR A 26 2.22 -3.18 -4.14
C THR A 26 2.62 -4.39 -4.97
N GLY A 27 3.58 -5.18 -4.50
CA GLY A 27 3.99 -6.43 -5.14
C GLY A 27 2.84 -7.45 -5.23
N ALA A 28 2.05 -7.60 -4.16
CA ALA A 28 0.88 -8.49 -4.17
C ALA A 28 -0.19 -8.05 -5.20
N ILE A 29 -0.49 -6.75 -5.29
CA ILE A 29 -1.49 -6.20 -6.22
C ILE A 29 -1.01 -6.35 -7.67
N THR A 30 0.22 -5.93 -7.96
CA THR A 30 0.78 -5.97 -9.32
C THR A 30 1.05 -7.39 -9.80
N GLY A 31 1.48 -8.30 -8.92
CA GLY A 31 1.63 -9.72 -9.22
C GLY A 31 0.32 -10.41 -9.60
N ALA A 32 -0.82 -9.92 -9.10
CA ALA A 32 -2.16 -10.36 -9.49
C ALA A 32 -2.72 -9.59 -10.71
N GLN A 33 -1.88 -8.89 -11.47
CA GLN A 33 -2.26 -8.04 -12.62
C GLN A 33 -3.18 -6.86 -12.24
N GLY A 34 -3.15 -6.43 -10.98
CA GLY A 34 -3.79 -5.22 -10.52
C GLY A 34 -3.00 -3.95 -10.83
N THR A 35 -3.66 -2.80 -10.80
CA THR A 35 -3.05 -1.49 -11.04
C THR A 35 -3.26 -0.59 -9.82
N ILE A 36 -2.20 0.09 -9.38
CA ILE A 36 -2.28 1.15 -8.38
C ILE A 36 -2.34 2.48 -9.13
N HIS A 37 -3.43 3.22 -8.93
CA HIS A 37 -3.62 4.52 -9.56
C HIS A 37 -3.07 5.68 -8.72
N ARG A 38 -3.00 5.50 -7.40
CA ARG A 38 -2.59 6.53 -6.45
C ARG A 38 -1.99 5.90 -5.20
N LEU A 39 -0.93 6.52 -4.71
CA LEU A 39 -0.24 6.18 -3.48
C LEU A 39 0.21 7.50 -2.87
N GLU A 40 -0.26 7.78 -1.65
CA GLU A 40 0.09 8.97 -0.88
C GLU A 40 0.50 8.52 0.53
N ASP A 41 1.57 9.12 1.04
CA ASP A 41 2.05 8.96 2.42
C ASP A 41 1.89 10.33 3.11
N TRP A 42 1.18 10.36 4.24
CA TRP A 42 0.68 11.58 4.91
C TRP A 42 1.32 11.79 6.28
#